data_AF-A0A9E5AP11-F1
#
_entry.id   AF-A0A9E5AP11-F1
#
_cell.length_a   1.000
_cell.length_b   1.000
_cell.length_c   1.000
_cell.angle_alpha   90.00
_cell.angle_beta   90.00
_cell.angle_gamma   90.00
#
_symmetry.space_group_name_H-M   'P 1'
#
loop_
_entity.id
_entity.type
_entity.pdbx_description
1 polymer ?
#
loop_
_entity_poly.entity_id
_entity_poly.type
_entity_poly.pdbx_seq_one_letter_code
_entity_poly.pdbx_strand_id
1 'polypeptide(L)'
;MRTHPRASKYYFVINPPVISKRDYRATTTSARTGSGYKVDWKQFHDGCAPVDGIVRMVSNVGSWNLAAGAEPNTTTVTYQVHADPGGSLPTFMVNRATTKTVLEVFGSVRSAVKLGAYTKCAGNISACVSWL
;
A
#
# COMPACT_ATOMS: atom_id res chain seq x y z
N MET A 1 20.77 -15.98 -0.60
CA MET A 1 19.45 -15.30 -0.67
C MET A 1 19.56 -13.93 -0.01
N ARG A 2 19.30 -12.83 -0.73
CA ARG A 2 19.52 -11.45 -0.25
C ARG A 2 18.50 -11.07 0.84
N THR A 3 19.01 -10.70 2.01
CA THR A 3 18.26 -10.23 3.19
C THR A 3 18.16 -8.70 3.28
N HIS A 4 18.64 -7.97 2.27
CA HIS A 4 18.69 -6.51 2.30
C HIS A 4 17.32 -5.89 1.95
N PRO A 5 16.90 -4.83 2.68
CA PRO A 5 15.71 -4.08 2.34
C PRO A 5 15.79 -3.54 0.90
N ARG A 6 14.72 -3.72 0.12
CA ARG A 6 14.58 -3.09 -1.20
C ARG A 6 13.81 -1.79 -1.06
N ALA A 7 14.43 -0.70 -1.50
CA ALA A 7 13.78 0.60 -1.58
C ALA A 7 13.34 0.89 -3.02
N SER A 8 12.15 1.46 -3.19
CA SER A 8 11.61 1.89 -4.49
C SER A 8 10.84 3.19 -4.33
N LYS A 9 10.87 4.05 -5.34
CA LYS A 9 10.13 5.32 -5.35
C LYS A 9 8.93 5.23 -6.28
N TYR A 10 7.79 5.71 -5.82
CA TYR A 10 6.53 5.69 -6.55
C TYR A 10 5.88 7.08 -6.60
N TYR A 11 5.16 7.34 -7.69
CA TYR A 11 4.24 8.47 -7.82
C TYR A 11 2.81 7.94 -7.84
N PHE A 12 1.97 8.44 -6.93
CA PHE A 12 0.58 8.05 -6.79
C PHE A 12 -0.33 9.21 -7.13
N VAL A 13 -1.39 8.92 -7.88
CA VAL A 13 -2.51 9.84 -8.13
C VAL A 13 -3.79 9.17 -7.67
N ILE A 14 -4.50 9.79 -6.73
CA ILE A 14 -5.79 9.36 -6.23
C ILE A 14 -6.86 10.20 -6.94
N ASN A 15 -7.82 9.53 -7.59
CA ASN A 15 -8.89 10.16 -8.34
C ASN A 15 -10.27 9.77 -7.75
N PRO A 16 -10.67 10.36 -6.63
CA PRO A 16 -12.01 10.15 -6.06
C PRO A 16 -13.09 10.86 -6.93
N PRO A 17 -14.33 10.35 -6.98
CA PRO A 17 -15.33 10.81 -7.93
C PRO A 17 -15.90 12.22 -7.68
N VAL A 18 -15.81 12.75 -6.45
CA VAL A 18 -16.55 13.97 -6.03
C VAL A 18 -15.64 15.13 -5.64
N ILE A 19 -14.35 14.89 -5.46
CA ILE A 19 -13.39 15.89 -5.00
C ILE A 19 -12.17 15.86 -5.93
N SER A 20 -11.39 16.94 -5.99
CA SER A 20 -10.22 17.05 -6.88
C SER A 20 -9.23 15.88 -6.78
N LYS A 21 -8.38 15.67 -7.79
CA LYS A 21 -7.32 14.66 -7.68
C LYS A 21 -6.35 15.00 -6.56
N ARG A 22 -5.79 13.96 -5.93
CA ARG A 22 -4.67 14.09 -5.00
C ARG A 22 -3.44 13.41 -5.55
N ASP A 23 -2.26 13.97 -5.32
CA ASP A 23 -1.01 13.28 -5.57
C ASP A 23 -0.11 13.18 -4.34
N TYR A 24 0.73 12.16 -4.34
CA TYR A 24 1.87 12.05 -3.44
C TYR A 24 2.97 11.18 -4.06
N ARG A 25 4.19 11.34 -3.58
CA ARG A 25 5.33 10.48 -3.92
C ARG A 25 5.80 9.80 -2.66
N ALA A 26 6.11 8.51 -2.73
CA ALA A 26 6.57 7.78 -1.57
C ALA A 26 7.77 6.90 -1.88
N THR A 27 8.66 6.80 -0.91
CA THR A 27 9.66 5.73 -0.88
C THR A 27 9.03 4.57 -0.14
N THR A 28 9.06 3.39 -0.77
CA THR A 28 8.62 2.14 -0.19
C THR A 28 9.84 1.29 0.11
N THR A 29 9.93 0.76 1.33
CA THR A 29 10.96 -0.16 1.76
C THR A 29 10.32 -1.49 2.10
N SER A 30 10.81 -2.58 1.51
CA SER A 30 10.28 -3.92 1.73
C SER A 30 11.36 -4.87 2.23
N ALA A 31 11.02 -5.72 3.20
CA ALA A 31 11.93 -6.71 3.77
C ALA A 31 11.18 -7.96 4.25
N ARG A 32 11.87 -9.11 4.27
CA ARG A 32 11.38 -10.30 4.99
C ARG A 32 11.55 -10.09 6.49
N THR A 33 10.58 -10.53 7.29
CA THR A 33 10.57 -10.42 8.75
C THR A 33 10.27 -11.77 9.38
N GLY A 34 11.29 -12.54 9.78
CA GLY A 34 11.10 -13.93 10.21
C GLY A 34 10.46 -14.76 9.09
N SER A 35 9.30 -15.37 9.36
CA SER A 35 8.47 -16.06 8.35
C SER A 35 7.60 -15.12 7.50
N GLY A 36 7.54 -13.83 7.84
CA GLY A 36 6.67 -12.83 7.22
C GLY A 36 7.37 -11.87 6.25
N TYR A 37 6.62 -10.83 5.88
CA TYR A 37 7.05 -9.77 4.99
C TYR A 37 6.50 -8.43 5.46
N LYS A 38 7.32 -7.39 5.40
CA LYS A 38 6.92 -6.04 5.75
C LYS A 38 7.21 -5.07 4.61
N VAL A 39 6.27 -4.16 4.39
CA VAL A 39 6.40 -3.05 3.45
C VAL A 39 6.07 -1.76 4.18
N ASP A 40 7.04 -0.88 4.34
CA ASP A 40 6.84 0.46 4.87
C ASP A 40 6.81 1.45 3.70
N TRP A 41 6.02 2.51 3.80
CA TRP A 41 6.13 3.64 2.88
C TRP A 41 6.13 4.97 3.63
N LYS A 42 6.86 5.94 3.08
CA LYS A 42 6.90 7.31 3.59
C LYS A 42 6.88 8.29 2.44
N GLN A 43 5.96 9.24 2.49
CA GLN A 43 5.91 10.34 1.54
C GLN A 43 7.19 11.19 1.60
N PHE A 44 7.65 11.65 0.43
CA PHE A 44 8.72 12.65 0.31
C PHE A 44 8.28 13.78 -0.63
N HIS A 45 8.81 14.98 -0.38
CA HIS A 45 8.47 16.20 -1.14
C HIS A 45 9.65 16.77 -1.93
N ASP A 46 10.88 16.48 -1.50
CA ASP A 46 12.08 17.12 -2.03
C ASP A 46 12.24 16.93 -3.54
N GLY A 47 12.54 18.03 -4.24
CA GLY A 47 12.77 18.06 -5.68
C GLY A 47 11.52 17.84 -6.54
N CYS A 48 10.32 17.92 -5.96
CA CYS A 48 9.08 17.57 -6.66
C CYS A 48 8.15 18.78 -6.83
N ALA A 49 8.09 19.31 -8.05
CA ALA A 49 7.16 20.39 -8.40
C ALA A 49 5.68 20.00 -8.14
N PRO A 50 4.82 20.98 -7.81
CA PRO A 50 3.37 20.81 -7.86
C PRO A 50 2.91 20.35 -9.26
N VAL A 51 1.76 19.68 -9.31
CA VAL A 51 1.14 19.27 -10.58
C VAL A 51 -0.14 20.07 -10.75
N ASP A 52 -0.27 20.76 -11.87
CA ASP A 52 -1.42 21.63 -12.15
C ASP A 52 -2.74 20.88 -12.05
N GLY A 53 -3.70 21.47 -11.34
CA GLY A 53 -5.03 20.89 -11.11
C GLY A 53 -5.07 19.70 -10.14
N ILE A 54 -3.97 19.35 -9.48
CA ILE A 54 -3.90 18.25 -8.51
C ILE A 54 -3.48 18.77 -7.13
N VAL A 55 -4.23 18.37 -6.10
CA VAL A 55 -3.94 18.75 -4.71
C VAL A 55 -2.86 17.82 -4.14
N ARG A 56 -1.70 18.37 -3.77
CA ARG A 56 -0.64 17.60 -3.10
C ARG A 56 -1.08 17.21 -1.69
N MET A 57 -1.03 15.92 -1.37
CA MET A 57 -1.25 15.45 0.00
C MET A 57 -0.18 16.02 0.94
N VAL A 58 -0.58 16.39 2.15
CA VAL A 58 0.33 16.95 3.17
C VAL A 58 1.23 15.83 3.71
N SER A 59 0.64 14.70 4.07
CA SER A 59 1.37 13.54 4.57
C SER A 59 0.71 12.21 4.19
N ASN A 60 1.54 11.19 3.97
CA ASN A 60 1.10 9.82 3.78
C ASN A 60 2.23 8.88 4.23
N VAL A 61 1.98 8.12 5.28
CA VAL A 61 2.92 7.17 5.88
C VAL A 61 2.16 5.95 6.34
N GLY A 62 2.79 4.78 6.26
CA GLY A 62 2.18 3.58 6.77
C GLY A 62 2.98 2.32 6.50
N SER A 63 2.35 1.19 6.80
CA SER A 63 2.94 -0.12 6.59
C SER A 63 1.92 -1.22 6.28
N TRP A 64 2.40 -2.22 5.56
CA TRP A 64 1.83 -3.55 5.45
C TRP A 64 2.73 -4.51 6.23
N ASN A 65 2.14 -5.30 7.14
CA ASN A 65 2.81 -6.42 7.79
C ASN A 65 2.05 -7.70 7.45
N LEU A 66 2.74 -8.65 6.83
CA LEU A 66 2.22 -9.96 6.46
C LEU A 66 2.92 -10.99 7.34
N ALA A 67 2.15 -11.62 8.21
CA ALA A 67 2.60 -12.70 9.08
C ALA A 67 1.89 -14.00 8.71
N ALA A 68 2.49 -15.13 9.06
CA ALA A 68 1.79 -16.42 9.00
C ALA A 68 0.51 -16.32 9.83
N GLY A 69 -0.61 -16.79 9.27
CA GLY A 69 -1.87 -16.83 9.99
C GLY A 69 -1.91 -17.98 11.01
N ALA A 70 -2.97 -17.99 11.83
CA ALA A 70 -3.16 -19.02 12.85
C ALA A 70 -3.46 -20.40 12.24
N GLU A 71 -4.02 -20.43 11.03
CA GLU A 71 -4.33 -21.66 10.28
C GLU A 71 -3.29 -21.92 9.17
N PRO A 72 -3.07 -23.19 8.78
CA PRO A 72 -2.21 -23.52 7.65
C PRO A 72 -2.64 -22.79 6.37
N ASN A 73 -1.65 -22.34 5.58
CA ASN A 73 -1.87 -21.63 4.31
C ASN A 73 -2.67 -20.32 4.42
N THR A 74 -2.73 -19.72 5.61
CA THR A 74 -3.32 -18.39 5.80
C THR A 74 -2.26 -17.34 6.10
N THR A 75 -2.59 -16.08 5.83
CA THR A 75 -1.73 -14.92 6.12
C THR A 75 -2.53 -13.89 6.90
N THR A 76 -2.01 -13.48 8.05
CA THR A 76 -2.53 -12.33 8.78
C THR A 76 -1.90 -11.08 8.18
N VAL A 77 -2.74 -10.16 7.70
CA VAL A 77 -2.31 -8.91 7.09
C VAL A 77 -2.74 -7.75 7.97
N THR A 78 -1.76 -7.00 8.48
CA THR A 78 -1.99 -5.75 9.21
C THR A 78 -1.66 -4.57 8.30
N TYR A 79 -2.65 -3.69 8.12
CA TYR A 79 -2.51 -2.44 7.37
C TYR A 79 -2.61 -1.26 8.33
N GLN A 80 -1.61 -0.39 8.34
CA GLN A 80 -1.61 0.85 9.12
C GLN A 80 -1.30 2.00 8.20
N VAL A 81 -2.11 3.06 8.26
CA VAL A 81 -1.92 4.26 7.44
C VAL A 81 -2.29 5.50 8.25
N HIS A 82 -1.46 6.53 8.11
CA HIS A 82 -1.77 7.90 8.46
C HIS A 82 -1.68 8.73 7.19
N ALA A 83 -2.79 9.35 6.82
CA ALA A 83 -2.92 10.13 5.60
C ALA A 83 -3.56 11.48 5.91
N ASP A 84 -2.87 12.55 5.55
CA ASP A 84 -3.42 13.90 5.50
C ASP A 84 -3.58 14.31 4.03
N PRO A 85 -4.80 14.22 3.48
CA PRO A 85 -5.08 14.55 2.09
C PRO A 85 -4.92 16.05 1.77
N GLY A 86 -4.83 16.92 2.78
CA GLY A 86 -4.77 18.36 2.61
C GLY A 86 -6.01 18.98 1.95
N GLY A 87 -5.93 20.30 1.75
CA GLY A 87 -6.98 21.09 1.13
C GLY A 87 -8.24 21.23 2.00
N SER A 88 -9.28 21.82 1.41
CA SER A 88 -10.55 22.12 2.10
C SER A 88 -11.53 20.95 1.99
N LEU A 89 -11.19 19.81 2.60
CA LEU A 89 -12.14 18.70 2.72
C LEU A 89 -13.05 18.88 3.93
N PRO A 90 -14.38 18.82 3.77
CA PRO A 90 -15.30 18.69 4.90
C PRO A 90 -14.92 17.53 5.81
N THR A 91 -14.89 17.79 7.13
CA THR A 91 -14.46 16.83 8.16
C THR A 91 -15.22 15.50 8.11
N PHE A 92 -16.50 15.53 7.73
CA PHE A 92 -17.31 14.31 7.58
C PHE A 92 -16.79 13.37 6.46
N MET A 93 -16.14 13.91 5.42
CA MET A 93 -15.54 13.10 4.35
C MET A 93 -14.20 12.51 4.75
N VAL A 94 -13.39 13.25 5.51
CA VAL A 94 -12.11 12.74 6.05
C VAL A 94 -12.38 11.54 6.97
N ASN A 95 -13.39 11.62 7.84
CA ASN A 95 -13.72 10.57 8.81
C ASN A 95 -14.48 9.38 8.21
N ARG A 96 -15.29 9.57 7.17
CA ARG A 96 -16.02 8.47 6.49
C ARG A 96 -15.15 7.72 5.49
N ALA A 97 -14.16 8.39 4.91
CA ALA A 97 -13.20 7.79 3.98
C ALA A 97 -12.24 6.81 4.66
N THR A 98 -11.98 6.87 5.95
CA THR A 98 -10.98 6.01 6.58
C THR A 98 -11.46 4.56 6.78
N THR A 99 -12.61 4.30 7.42
CA THR A 99 -13.01 2.92 7.73
C THR A 99 -13.47 2.13 6.50
N LYS A 100 -14.35 2.71 5.67
CA LYS A 100 -14.88 2.01 4.49
C LYS A 100 -13.78 1.70 3.47
N THR A 101 -12.90 2.67 3.20
CA THR A 101 -11.81 2.49 2.24
C THR A 101 -10.83 1.42 2.69
N VAL A 102 -10.51 1.33 3.99
CA VAL A 102 -9.64 0.26 4.51
C VAL A 102 -10.26 -1.12 4.26
N LEU A 103 -11.57 -1.29 4.47
CA LEU A 103 -12.26 -2.54 4.16
C LEU A 103 -12.25 -2.86 2.66
N GLU A 104 -12.45 -1.86 1.80
CA GLU A 104 -12.39 -2.02 0.34
C GLU A 104 -10.97 -2.40 -0.15
N VAL A 105 -9.93 -1.85 0.49
CA VAL A 105 -8.54 -2.25 0.23
C VAL A 105 -8.35 -3.74 0.55
N PHE A 106 -8.79 -4.21 1.72
CA PHE A 106 -8.70 -5.64 2.04
C PHE A 106 -9.52 -6.51 1.08
N GLY A 107 -10.70 -6.06 0.66
CA GLY A 107 -11.51 -6.74 -0.37
C GLY A 107 -10.78 -6.83 -1.72
N SER A 108 -10.10 -5.76 -2.11
CA SER A 108 -9.30 -5.69 -3.33
C SER A 108 -8.09 -6.61 -3.26
N VAL A 109 -7.38 -6.65 -2.14
CA VAL A 109 -6.26 -7.58 -1.91
C VAL A 109 -6.75 -9.03 -2.00
N ARG A 110 -7.85 -9.38 -1.32
CA ARG A 110 -8.45 -10.73 -1.37
C ARG A 110 -8.89 -11.13 -2.78
N SER A 111 -9.29 -10.17 -3.60
CA SER A 111 -9.65 -10.41 -5.01
C SER A 111 -8.39 -10.56 -5.87
N ALA A 112 -7.40 -9.69 -5.67
CA ALA A 112 -6.14 -9.70 -6.40
C ALA A 112 -5.38 -11.01 -6.24
N VAL A 113 -5.29 -11.57 -5.02
CA VAL A 113 -4.59 -12.86 -4.79
C VAL A 113 -5.22 -14.05 -5.53
N LYS A 114 -6.45 -13.92 -6.02
CA LYS A 114 -7.14 -14.95 -6.82
C LYS A 114 -6.87 -14.82 -8.32
N LEU A 115 -6.25 -13.72 -8.77
CA LEU A 115 -5.92 -13.54 -10.19
C LEU A 115 -4.86 -14.57 -10.62
N GLY A 116 -4.96 -15.04 -11.86
CA GLY A 116 -4.05 -16.03 -12.45
C GLY A 116 -2.56 -15.68 -12.35
N ALA A 117 -2.23 -14.39 -12.29
CA ALA A 117 -0.86 -13.91 -12.08
C ALA A 117 -0.28 -14.30 -10.72
N TYR A 118 -1.12 -14.47 -9.68
CA TYR A 118 -0.71 -14.77 -8.30
C TYR A 118 -1.05 -16.21 -7.88
N THR A 119 -2.02 -16.87 -8.52
CA THR A 119 -2.40 -18.25 -8.20
C THR A 119 -1.43 -19.30 -8.75
N LYS A 120 -0.56 -18.95 -9.71
CA LYS A 120 0.53 -19.84 -10.17
C LYS A 120 1.50 -20.26 -9.06
N CYS A 121 1.55 -19.50 -7.95
CA CYS A 121 2.37 -19.81 -6.78
C CYS A 121 1.60 -20.55 -5.67
N ALA A 122 0.28 -20.70 -5.79
CA ALA A 122 -0.58 -21.36 -4.80
C ALA A 122 -0.46 -22.89 -4.91
N GLY A 123 0.65 -23.44 -4.42
CA GLY A 123 0.90 -24.89 -4.38
C GLY A 123 2.36 -25.29 -4.53
N ASN A 124 3.20 -24.41 -5.08
CA ASN A 124 4.65 -24.63 -5.18
C ASN A 124 5.40 -23.29 -5.10
N ILE A 125 5.63 -22.82 -3.86
CA ILE A 125 6.36 -21.57 -3.58
C ILE A 125 7.73 -21.53 -4.25
N SER A 126 8.40 -22.69 -4.38
CA SER A 126 9.70 -22.86 -5.04
C SER A 126 9.71 -22.41 -6.50
N ALA A 127 8.58 -22.51 -7.21
CA ALA A 127 8.45 -22.09 -8.61
C ALA A 127 8.44 -20.57 -8.81
N CYS A 128 8.23 -19.79 -7.74
CA CYS A 128 8.18 -18.33 -7.80
C CYS A 128 9.43 -17.63 -7.24
N VAL A 129 10.44 -18.38 -6.78
CA VAL A 129 11.68 -17.82 -6.19
C VAL A 129 12.70 -17.39 -7.26
N SER A 130 12.52 -17.76 -8.54
CA SER A 130 13.49 -17.44 -9.61
C SER A 130 13.46 -15.99 -10.10
N TRP A 131 12.53 -15.16 -9.61
CA TRP A 131 12.43 -13.73 -9.96
C TRP A 131 12.84 -12.79 -8.81
N LEU A 132 13.49 -13.31 -7.76
CA LEU A 132 14.01 -12.54 -6.62
C LEU A 132 15.53 -12.67 -6.46
#